data_AF-A0A292III4-F1
#
_entry.id   AF-A0A292III4-F1
#
_cell.length_a   1.000
_cell.length_b   1.000
_cell.length_c   1.000
_cell.angle_alpha   90.00
_cell.angle_beta   90.00
_cell.angle_gamma   90.00
#
_symmetry.space_group_name_H-M   'P 1'
#
loop_
_entity.id
_entity.type
_entity.pdbx_description
1 polymer ?
#
loop_
_entity_poly.entity_id
_entity_poly.type
_entity_poly.pdbx_seq_one_letter_code
_entity_poly.pdbx_strand_id
1 'polypeptide(L)'
;MAAGSGIAQAVSTRQENQNADLPPVHDNTPPAQDENQGQSNSDLARSVKNFFNKIKYTNVVTTNVNSTRLPSEVLKQSYTVNDINNEINNSNQRIPTNSLIPKGLTVEAFGIANDASGTLTISIALKQGKKYFNPTTGAEVVSRGNNVKKIVISGYQTTAVRSVRNIIEHFNKFPITNLTTTESNAQRTAKSVASSVTNLATANAQIKDKNQHIPDALSGFQYEISASGGTQDGTLIIKVALKKGNDFYNPETGLNTGPTKHTKDITLSGYQAQKQAEADKVAAINAYEQLPYSTNTKNTTSQASTVSQEINKETDPNKKLQKVNEQIAPNSPMLPKPPVGFEYLIETSGEDKNGKLFVFVSVKKTGVENGFFDNEGLKSETPFFKRTEINGYKK
;
A
#
# COMPACT_ATOMS: atom_id res chain seq x y z
N MET A 1 -17.14 43.16 46.11
CA MET A 1 -15.68 43.23 45.87
C MET A 1 -15.51 43.47 44.38
N ALA A 2 -15.60 44.72 43.91
CA ALA A 2 -14.53 45.73 43.85
C ALA A 2 -13.41 45.29 42.88
N ALA A 3 -12.87 46.07 41.94
CA ALA A 3 -13.14 47.37 41.31
C ALA A 3 -11.90 47.65 40.40
N GLY A 4 -12.04 48.56 39.42
CA GLY A 4 -10.91 49.28 38.77
C GLY A 4 -10.60 48.80 37.35
N SER A 5 -10.94 49.48 36.24
CA SER A 5 -10.95 50.91 35.86
C SER A 5 -9.59 51.60 35.90
N GLY A 6 -9.17 52.10 34.75
CA GLY A 6 -8.00 52.96 34.54
C GLY A 6 -8.08 53.66 33.18
N ILE A 7 -8.91 54.70 33.10
CA ILE A 7 -8.93 55.71 32.02
C ILE A 7 -7.94 56.81 32.41
N ALA A 8 -7.17 57.32 31.45
CA ALA A 8 -6.50 58.61 31.59
C ALA A 8 -6.73 59.47 30.34
N GLN A 9 -7.61 60.47 30.48
CA GLN A 9 -7.66 61.66 29.64
C GLN A 9 -6.64 62.68 30.19
N ALA A 10 -6.00 63.43 29.30
CA ALA A 10 -5.35 64.69 29.64
C ALA A 10 -5.89 65.80 28.74
N VAL A 11 -6.41 66.82 29.39
CA VAL A 11 -6.89 68.12 28.89
C VAL A 11 -5.74 69.13 28.98
N SER A 12 -5.92 70.31 28.34
CA SER A 12 -5.27 71.63 28.61
C SER A 12 -4.35 72.07 27.46
N THR A 13 -4.38 73.30 26.90
CA THR A 13 -5.11 74.54 27.18
C THR A 13 -5.01 75.47 25.96
N ARG A 14 -5.98 76.38 25.83
CA ARG A 14 -5.98 77.57 24.95
C ARG A 14 -4.88 78.56 25.31
N GLN A 15 -4.35 79.27 24.32
CA GLN A 15 -3.97 80.69 24.46
C GLN A 15 -4.07 81.42 23.11
N GLU A 16 -4.87 82.48 23.09
CA GLU A 16 -4.92 83.53 22.07
C GLU A 16 -3.74 84.48 22.28
N ASN A 17 -3.15 85.02 21.20
CA ASN A 17 -2.76 86.43 21.14
C ASN A 17 -2.39 86.89 19.71
N GLN A 18 -3.20 87.85 19.24
CA GLN A 18 -2.85 89.16 18.68
C GLN A 18 -2.09 89.32 17.33
N ASN A 19 -2.75 90.14 16.49
CA ASN A 19 -2.32 90.84 15.27
C ASN A 19 -0.97 91.57 15.38
N ALA A 20 -0.25 91.61 14.26
CA ALA A 20 0.49 92.79 13.80
C ALA A 20 0.57 92.81 12.25
N ASP A 21 0.13 93.93 11.67
CA ASP A 21 0.23 94.33 10.26
C ASP A 21 1.68 94.50 9.79
N LEU A 22 2.02 93.97 8.60
CA LEU A 22 3.10 94.47 7.72
C LEU A 22 2.80 94.12 6.23
N PRO A 23 3.35 94.88 5.25
CA PRO A 23 2.74 95.19 3.94
C PRO A 23 3.01 94.16 2.82
N PRO A 24 2.37 94.26 1.63
CA PRO A 24 2.38 93.19 0.65
C PRO A 24 3.70 93.14 -0.14
N VAL A 25 4.32 91.98 -0.17
CA VAL A 25 5.38 91.66 -1.13
C VAL A 25 4.72 90.99 -2.32
N HIS A 26 4.72 91.69 -3.46
CA HIS A 26 4.45 91.09 -4.76
C HIS A 26 5.60 90.13 -5.08
N ASP A 27 5.36 88.84 -4.92
CA ASP A 27 6.23 87.80 -5.48
C ASP A 27 5.55 87.19 -6.71
N ASN A 28 6.12 87.52 -7.88
CA ASN A 28 5.78 86.93 -9.16
C ASN A 28 6.49 85.58 -9.28
N THR A 29 5.94 84.54 -8.66
CA THR A 29 6.34 83.17 -8.94
C THR A 29 5.35 82.56 -9.95
N PRO A 30 5.79 82.18 -11.17
CA PRO A 30 4.94 81.44 -12.10
C PRO A 30 4.52 80.11 -11.45
N PRO A 31 3.26 79.65 -11.65
CA PRO A 31 2.82 78.39 -11.08
C PRO A 31 3.68 77.24 -11.62
N ALA A 32 4.13 76.38 -10.71
CA ALA A 32 4.69 75.08 -11.05
C ALA A 32 3.69 74.37 -11.97
N GLN A 33 4.10 74.13 -13.22
CA GLN A 33 3.36 73.29 -14.14
C GLN A 33 3.34 71.87 -13.59
N ASP A 34 2.18 71.49 -13.09
CA ASP A 34 1.82 70.10 -12.80
C ASP A 34 1.79 69.35 -14.14
N GLU A 35 2.89 68.69 -14.51
CA GLU A 35 3.04 67.88 -15.73
C GLU A 35 2.14 66.62 -15.77
N ASN A 36 1.06 66.59 -14.99
CA ASN A 36 0.17 65.45 -14.88
C ASN A 36 -1.28 65.77 -15.28
N GLN A 37 -1.48 66.70 -16.22
CA GLN A 37 -2.76 66.86 -16.90
C GLN A 37 -2.63 66.57 -18.40
N GLY A 38 -3.36 65.56 -18.88
CA GLY A 38 -3.53 65.42 -20.32
C GLY A 38 -4.02 64.08 -20.87
N GLN A 39 -4.35 63.08 -20.06
CA GLN A 39 -5.12 61.95 -20.59
C GLN A 39 -6.58 62.19 -20.29
N SER A 40 -7.36 62.60 -21.31
CA SER A 40 -8.80 62.78 -21.15
C SER A 40 -9.42 61.48 -20.61
N ASN A 41 -10.49 61.56 -19.82
CA ASN A 41 -11.20 60.35 -19.34
C ASN A 41 -11.57 59.40 -20.49
N SER A 42 -11.80 59.93 -21.70
CA SER A 42 -11.98 59.14 -22.92
C SER A 42 -10.73 58.38 -23.38
N ASP A 43 -9.54 58.95 -23.24
CA ASP A 43 -8.27 58.33 -23.66
C ASP A 43 -7.80 57.25 -22.67
N LEU A 44 -8.07 57.42 -21.38
CA LEU A 44 -7.82 56.39 -20.36
C LEU A 44 -8.76 55.19 -20.58
N ALA A 45 -10.06 55.44 -20.74
CA ALA A 45 -11.03 54.39 -21.02
C ALA A 45 -10.70 53.63 -22.32
N ARG A 46 -10.25 54.33 -23.37
CA ARG A 46 -9.77 53.71 -24.61
C ARG A 46 -8.54 52.83 -24.38
N SER A 47 -7.57 53.30 -23.60
CA SER A 47 -6.36 52.53 -23.27
C SER A 47 -6.65 51.28 -22.44
N VAL A 48 -7.57 51.38 -21.47
CA VAL A 48 -8.06 50.24 -20.68
C VAL A 48 -8.71 49.18 -21.58
N LYS A 49 -9.63 49.60 -22.45
CA LYS A 49 -10.25 48.69 -23.44
C LYS A 49 -9.19 48.03 -24.31
N ASN A 50 -8.23 48.81 -24.80
CA ASN A 50 -7.15 48.29 -25.63
C ASN A 50 -6.34 47.21 -24.90
N PHE A 51 -5.99 47.41 -23.63
CA PHE A 51 -5.32 46.39 -22.83
C PHE A 51 -6.14 45.09 -22.75
N PHE A 52 -7.41 45.17 -22.35
CA PHE A 52 -8.26 43.99 -22.22
C PHE A 52 -8.58 43.32 -23.56
N ASN A 53 -8.70 44.08 -24.65
CA ASN A 53 -8.88 43.55 -26.00
C ASN A 53 -7.64 42.82 -26.52
N LYS A 54 -6.45 43.13 -26.00
CA LYS A 54 -5.22 42.40 -26.31
C LYS A 54 -5.12 41.06 -25.56
N ILE A 55 -5.93 40.84 -24.52
CA ILE A 55 -6.15 39.52 -23.92
C ILE A 55 -7.14 38.77 -24.82
N LYS A 56 -6.61 38.23 -25.92
CA LYS A 56 -7.40 37.63 -27.00
C LYS A 56 -8.10 36.33 -26.60
N TYR A 57 -7.51 35.58 -25.68
CA TYR A 57 -7.96 34.23 -25.34
C TYR A 57 -8.48 34.20 -23.90
N THR A 58 -9.73 33.80 -23.75
CA THR A 58 -10.33 33.50 -22.44
C THR A 58 -10.15 32.03 -22.05
N ASN A 59 -9.75 31.17 -22.99
CA ASN A 59 -9.42 29.77 -22.77
C ASN A 59 -8.05 29.49 -23.41
N VAL A 60 -7.13 28.96 -22.62
CA VAL A 60 -5.75 28.65 -23.01
C VAL A 60 -5.44 27.22 -22.60
N VAL A 61 -4.74 26.47 -23.44
CA VAL A 61 -4.28 25.11 -23.14
C VAL A 61 -2.77 25.15 -22.89
N THR A 62 -2.34 24.66 -21.73
CA THR A 62 -0.92 24.50 -21.39
C THR A 62 -0.54 23.07 -21.74
N THR A 63 -0.12 22.84 -22.98
CA THR A 63 0.44 21.53 -23.31
C THR A 63 1.80 21.37 -22.62
N ASN A 64 2.04 20.19 -22.04
CA ASN A 64 3.31 19.65 -21.54
C ASN A 64 3.90 20.14 -20.20
N VAL A 65 3.79 21.40 -19.79
CA VAL A 65 4.49 21.87 -18.56
C VAL A 65 3.76 21.51 -17.26
N ASN A 66 2.45 21.34 -17.33
CA ASN A 66 1.57 21.28 -16.15
C ASN A 66 0.73 19.99 -16.07
N SER A 67 0.90 19.04 -17.01
CA SER A 67 0.13 17.80 -17.07
C SER A 67 0.40 16.83 -15.91
N THR A 68 1.40 17.12 -15.07
CA THR A 68 1.77 16.34 -13.88
C THR A 68 1.37 17.01 -12.57
N ARG A 69 0.84 18.25 -12.61
CA ARG A 69 0.51 19.06 -11.43
C ARG A 69 -0.99 19.33 -11.38
N LEU A 70 -1.55 19.40 -10.19
CA LEU A 70 -2.92 19.88 -9.99
C LEU A 70 -2.96 21.41 -10.05
N PRO A 71 -4.08 22.03 -10.51
CA PRO A 71 -4.29 23.48 -10.43
C PRO A 71 -4.08 24.06 -9.03
N SER A 72 -4.45 23.36 -7.97
CA SER A 72 -4.25 23.79 -6.59
C SER A 72 -2.77 23.89 -6.18
N GLU A 73 -1.88 23.11 -6.80
CA GLU A 73 -0.44 23.10 -6.53
C GLU A 73 0.31 24.25 -7.22
N VAL A 74 -0.30 24.89 -8.22
CA VAL A 74 0.20 26.11 -8.87
C VAL A 74 -0.53 27.37 -8.41
N LEU A 75 -1.55 27.23 -7.57
CA LEU A 75 -2.37 28.34 -7.16
C LEU A 75 -1.56 29.34 -6.32
N LYS A 76 -1.55 30.60 -6.73
CA LYS A 76 -0.94 31.72 -5.99
C LYS A 76 -2.03 32.62 -5.42
N GLN A 77 -1.75 33.23 -4.27
CA GLN A 77 -2.64 34.25 -3.68
C GLN A 77 -2.75 35.49 -4.58
N SER A 78 -1.69 35.82 -5.31
CA SER A 78 -1.66 36.90 -6.30
C SER A 78 -0.77 36.51 -7.47
N TYR A 79 -1.14 36.94 -8.68
CA TYR A 79 -0.38 36.70 -9.90
C TYR A 79 0.16 38.01 -10.47
N THR A 80 1.43 38.02 -10.84
CA THR A 80 1.98 39.00 -11.78
C THR A 80 1.65 38.58 -13.21
N VAL A 81 1.79 39.52 -14.16
CA VAL A 81 1.66 39.20 -15.59
C VAL A 81 2.65 38.11 -16.02
N ASN A 82 3.86 38.13 -15.46
CA ASN A 82 4.86 37.10 -15.73
C ASN A 82 4.45 35.73 -15.19
N ASP A 83 3.85 35.68 -14.00
CA ASP A 83 3.32 34.41 -13.45
C ASP A 83 2.29 33.80 -14.38
N ILE A 84 1.33 34.61 -14.86
CA ILE A 84 0.28 34.16 -15.79
C ILE A 84 0.92 33.64 -17.09
N ASN A 85 1.87 34.39 -17.65
CA ASN A 85 2.53 34.02 -18.91
C ASN A 85 3.48 32.82 -18.78
N ASN A 86 3.97 32.52 -17.58
CA ASN A 86 4.74 31.31 -17.31
C ASN A 86 3.84 30.07 -17.26
N GLU A 87 2.59 30.21 -16.81
CA GLU A 87 1.60 29.13 -16.92
C GLU A 87 1.15 28.95 -18.39
N ILE A 88 1.07 30.02 -19.18
CA ILE A 88 0.67 29.96 -20.60
C ILE A 88 1.87 29.57 -21.50
N ASN A 89 1.98 28.29 -21.81
CA ASN A 89 3.05 27.75 -22.66
C ASN A 89 3.00 28.24 -24.13
N ASN A 90 1.81 28.62 -24.62
CA ASN A 90 1.66 29.15 -25.97
C ASN A 90 1.96 30.66 -26.01
N SER A 91 3.10 31.05 -26.57
CA SER A 91 3.53 32.45 -26.68
C SER A 91 2.51 33.35 -27.38
N ASN A 92 1.71 32.81 -28.32
CA ASN A 92 0.66 33.56 -29.03
C ASN A 92 -0.60 33.79 -28.19
N GLN A 93 -0.74 33.11 -27.05
CA GLN A 93 -1.87 33.22 -26.13
C GLN A 93 -1.51 33.96 -24.83
N ARG A 94 -0.26 34.41 -24.69
CA ARG A 94 0.21 35.20 -23.56
C ARG A 94 -0.53 36.53 -23.46
N ILE A 95 -0.71 37.00 -22.22
CA ILE A 95 -1.26 38.32 -21.94
C ILE A 95 -0.20 39.42 -22.15
N PRO A 96 -0.64 40.64 -22.49
CA PRO A 96 0.26 41.78 -22.68
C PRO A 96 1.18 42.02 -21.48
N THR A 97 2.47 42.24 -21.74
CA THR A 97 3.45 42.63 -20.72
C THR A 97 3.27 44.10 -20.32
N ASN A 98 3.97 44.51 -19.25
CA ASN A 98 3.75 45.79 -18.56
C ASN A 98 3.79 47.04 -19.44
N SER A 99 4.40 47.00 -20.63
CA SER A 99 4.45 48.12 -21.58
C SER A 99 3.10 48.51 -22.17
N LEU A 100 2.09 47.64 -22.07
CA LEU A 100 0.73 47.90 -22.55
C LEU A 100 -0.26 48.20 -21.41
N ILE A 101 0.19 48.19 -20.16
CA ILE A 101 -0.61 48.66 -19.02
C ILE A 101 -0.66 50.20 -19.10
N PRO A 102 -1.84 50.85 -19.12
CA PRO A 102 -1.87 52.30 -19.23
C PRO A 102 -1.24 52.96 -18.00
N LYS A 103 -0.57 54.11 -18.21
CA LYS A 103 0.24 54.78 -17.19
C LYS A 103 -0.59 55.05 -15.92
N GLY A 104 -0.03 54.75 -14.75
CA GLY A 104 -0.71 54.94 -13.46
C GLY A 104 -1.66 53.81 -13.04
N LEU A 105 -1.84 52.77 -13.86
CA LEU A 105 -2.59 51.57 -13.50
C LEU A 105 -1.66 50.43 -13.08
N THR A 106 -2.21 49.53 -12.27
CA THR A 106 -1.59 48.26 -11.87
C THR A 106 -2.49 47.11 -12.24
N VAL A 107 -1.90 45.94 -12.52
CA VAL A 107 -2.64 44.70 -12.71
C VAL A 107 -2.81 44.02 -11.36
N GLU A 108 -4.05 43.70 -11.01
CA GLU A 108 -4.37 42.83 -9.88
C GLU A 108 -4.94 41.53 -10.45
N ALA A 109 -4.29 40.40 -10.18
CA ALA A 109 -4.73 39.10 -10.65
C ALA A 109 -4.75 38.04 -9.57
N PHE A 110 -5.78 37.18 -9.59
CA PHE A 110 -6.01 36.13 -8.62
C PHE A 110 -6.57 34.88 -9.30
N GLY A 111 -6.22 33.72 -8.76
CA GLY A 111 -6.58 32.42 -9.32
C GLY A 111 -7.69 31.72 -8.53
N ILE A 112 -8.42 30.86 -9.21
CA ILE A 112 -9.26 29.81 -8.61
C ILE A 112 -8.87 28.50 -9.27
N ALA A 113 -8.41 27.56 -8.46
CA ALA A 113 -8.08 26.21 -8.91
C ALA A 113 -9.34 25.34 -8.98
N ASN A 114 -9.44 24.53 -10.03
CA ASN A 114 -10.42 23.45 -10.13
C ASN A 114 -9.71 22.16 -10.55
N ASP A 115 -9.31 21.37 -9.56
CA ASP A 115 -8.58 20.13 -9.76
C ASP A 115 -9.43 19.01 -10.38
N ALA A 116 -10.77 19.11 -10.30
CA ALA A 116 -11.66 18.13 -10.90
C ALA A 116 -11.65 18.25 -12.44
N SER A 117 -11.67 19.48 -12.97
CA SER A 117 -11.59 19.74 -14.41
C SER A 117 -10.16 19.94 -14.93
N GLY A 118 -9.16 20.02 -14.05
CA GLY A 118 -7.78 20.29 -14.45
C GLY A 118 -7.62 21.71 -15.01
N THR A 119 -8.30 22.68 -14.41
CA THR A 119 -8.29 24.08 -14.87
C THR A 119 -7.93 25.06 -13.75
N LEU A 120 -7.16 26.09 -14.10
CA LEU A 120 -6.89 27.26 -13.26
C LEU A 120 -7.56 28.48 -13.91
N THR A 121 -8.51 29.11 -13.21
CA THR A 121 -9.15 30.35 -13.69
C THR A 121 -8.46 31.56 -13.06
N ILE A 122 -7.83 32.39 -13.88
CA ILE A 122 -7.19 33.63 -13.45
C ILE A 122 -8.10 34.81 -13.82
N SER A 123 -8.46 35.61 -12.82
CA SER A 123 -9.21 36.86 -13.00
C SER A 123 -8.25 38.04 -12.97
N ILE A 124 -8.27 38.88 -14.00
CA ILE A 124 -7.38 40.02 -14.19
C ILE A 124 -8.18 41.31 -14.10
N ALA A 125 -7.78 42.21 -13.21
CA ALA A 125 -8.33 43.55 -13.05
C ALA A 125 -7.24 44.61 -13.29
N LEU A 126 -7.64 45.78 -13.79
CA LEU A 126 -6.82 46.98 -13.74
C LEU A 126 -7.27 47.85 -12.58
N LYS A 127 -6.29 48.40 -11.84
CA LYS A 127 -6.51 49.16 -10.60
C LYS A 127 -5.70 50.45 -10.57
N GLN A 128 -6.33 51.52 -10.10
CA GLN A 128 -5.71 52.80 -9.79
C GLN A 128 -6.14 53.24 -8.38
N GLY A 129 -5.23 53.18 -7.41
CA GLY A 129 -5.57 53.43 -6.01
C GLY A 129 -6.65 52.44 -5.50
N LYS A 130 -7.83 52.95 -5.14
CA LYS A 130 -8.98 52.14 -4.67
C LYS A 130 -10.01 51.82 -5.76
N LYS A 131 -9.76 52.27 -6.99
CA LYS A 131 -10.69 52.18 -8.11
C LYS A 131 -10.25 51.08 -9.08
N TYR A 132 -11.22 50.43 -9.70
CA TYR A 132 -11.05 49.39 -10.71
C TYR A 132 -11.63 49.86 -12.04
N PHE A 133 -11.39 49.11 -13.11
CA PHE A 133 -11.85 49.49 -14.44
C PHE A 133 -12.62 48.36 -15.12
N ASN A 134 -13.75 48.69 -15.72
CA ASN A 134 -14.59 47.74 -16.43
C ASN A 134 -13.89 47.26 -17.72
N PRO A 135 -13.74 45.95 -17.94
CA PRO A 135 -13.01 45.42 -19.10
C PRO A 135 -13.63 45.75 -20.47
N THR A 136 -14.94 46.02 -20.52
CA THR A 136 -15.69 46.25 -21.75
C THR A 136 -15.84 47.74 -22.06
N THR A 137 -16.19 48.53 -21.04
CA THR A 137 -16.47 49.96 -21.20
C THR A 137 -15.26 50.85 -20.90
N GLY A 138 -14.23 50.32 -20.25
CA GLY A 138 -13.08 51.10 -19.77
C GLY A 138 -13.44 52.09 -18.66
N ALA A 139 -14.69 52.11 -18.20
CA ALA A 139 -15.15 53.02 -17.17
C ALA A 139 -14.59 52.65 -15.81
N GLU A 140 -14.32 53.66 -15.01
CA GLU A 140 -13.91 53.51 -13.63
C GLU A 140 -15.09 53.01 -12.76
N VAL A 141 -14.78 52.13 -11.81
CA VAL A 141 -15.75 51.52 -10.89
C VAL A 141 -15.13 51.41 -9.49
N VAL A 142 -15.97 51.55 -8.47
CA VAL A 142 -15.52 51.56 -7.06
C VAL A 142 -15.23 50.17 -6.49
N SER A 143 -15.59 49.10 -7.20
CA SER A 143 -15.35 47.74 -6.73
C SER A 143 -14.85 46.82 -7.84
N ARG A 144 -13.99 45.88 -7.44
CA ARG A 144 -13.46 44.84 -8.32
C ARG A 144 -14.58 43.99 -8.91
N GLY A 145 -15.48 43.47 -8.06
CA GLY A 145 -16.69 42.73 -8.46
C GLY A 145 -16.50 41.84 -9.69
N ASN A 146 -17.38 42.00 -10.68
CA ASN A 146 -17.31 41.35 -11.99
C ASN A 146 -16.48 42.15 -13.02
N ASN A 147 -15.79 43.22 -12.62
CA ASN A 147 -14.96 44.06 -13.48
C ASN A 147 -13.57 43.45 -13.68
N VAL A 148 -13.56 42.19 -14.10
CA VAL A 148 -12.36 41.39 -14.35
C VAL A 148 -12.47 40.69 -15.69
N LYS A 149 -11.34 40.50 -16.37
CA LYS A 149 -11.24 39.58 -17.50
C LYS A 149 -10.79 38.22 -16.97
N LYS A 150 -11.52 37.16 -17.29
CA LYS A 150 -11.17 35.79 -16.87
C LYS A 150 -10.40 35.07 -17.98
N ILE A 151 -9.38 34.33 -17.57
CA ILE A 151 -8.61 33.41 -18.40
C ILE A 151 -8.70 32.05 -17.73
N VAL A 152 -9.20 31.04 -18.46
CA VAL A 152 -9.21 29.65 -18.02
C VAL A 152 -8.02 28.97 -18.66
N ILE A 153 -7.10 28.53 -17.82
CA ILE A 153 -5.91 27.78 -18.19
C ILE A 153 -6.22 26.31 -17.96
N SER A 154 -6.16 25.50 -19.01
CA SER A 154 -6.48 24.07 -19.03
C SER A 154 -5.26 23.23 -19.40
N GLY A 155 -5.30 21.92 -19.15
CA GLY A 155 -4.17 21.01 -19.40
C GLY A 155 -3.38 20.63 -18.14
N TYR A 156 -3.86 21.03 -16.96
CA TYR A 156 -3.37 20.48 -15.70
C TYR A 156 -3.83 19.04 -15.50
N GLN A 157 -3.16 18.33 -14.60
CA GLN A 157 -3.65 17.04 -14.15
C GLN A 157 -4.98 17.19 -13.41
N THR A 158 -5.90 16.23 -13.60
CA THR A 158 -7.11 16.15 -12.79
C THR A 158 -6.90 15.24 -11.58
N THR A 159 -7.70 15.42 -10.52
CA THR A 159 -7.70 14.51 -9.36
C THR A 159 -7.98 13.06 -9.78
N ALA A 160 -8.81 12.85 -10.80
CA ALA A 160 -9.09 11.52 -11.35
C ALA A 160 -7.84 10.89 -11.97
N VAL A 161 -7.13 11.62 -12.85
CA VAL A 161 -5.90 11.12 -13.49
C VAL A 161 -4.81 10.88 -12.44
N ARG A 162 -4.72 11.73 -11.41
CA ARG A 162 -3.77 11.53 -10.29
C ARG A 162 -4.09 10.28 -9.48
N SER A 163 -5.36 10.05 -9.17
CA SER A 163 -5.79 8.86 -8.42
C SER A 163 -5.45 7.59 -9.18
N VAL A 164 -5.70 7.56 -10.50
CA VAL A 164 -5.33 6.44 -11.38
C VAL A 164 -3.83 6.18 -11.33
N ARG A 165 -3.00 7.23 -11.49
CA ARG A 165 -1.54 7.10 -11.41
C ARG A 165 -1.09 6.50 -10.07
N ASN A 166 -1.61 7.04 -8.95
CA ASN A 166 -1.25 6.57 -7.62
C ASN A 166 -1.60 5.09 -7.41
N ILE A 167 -2.70 4.61 -7.99
CA ILE A 167 -3.12 3.20 -7.92
C ILE A 167 -2.15 2.32 -8.72
N ILE A 168 -1.80 2.71 -9.95
CA ILE A 168 -0.84 1.98 -10.78
C ILE A 168 0.52 1.92 -10.07
N GLU A 169 1.03 3.06 -9.59
CA GLU A 169 2.28 3.13 -8.84
C GLU A 169 2.25 2.26 -7.58
N HIS A 170 1.09 2.14 -6.93
CA HIS A 170 0.91 1.26 -5.79
C HIS A 170 1.01 -0.22 -6.15
N PHE A 171 0.33 -0.65 -7.21
CA PHE A 171 0.44 -2.03 -7.69
C PHE A 171 1.84 -2.37 -8.22
N ASN A 172 2.59 -1.38 -8.73
CA ASN A 172 3.98 -1.57 -9.15
C ASN A 172 4.95 -1.84 -7.99
N LYS A 173 4.55 -1.57 -6.74
CA LYS A 173 5.32 -1.92 -5.54
C LYS A 173 5.11 -3.37 -5.10
N PHE A 174 4.17 -4.09 -5.72
CA PHE A 174 3.95 -5.49 -5.38
C PHE A 174 5.18 -6.32 -5.77
N PRO A 175 5.45 -7.39 -5.01
CA PRO A 175 6.57 -8.27 -5.31
C PRO A 175 6.44 -8.91 -6.69
N ILE A 176 7.59 -9.25 -7.26
CA ILE A 176 7.70 -9.93 -8.55
C ILE A 176 7.06 -11.33 -8.47
N THR A 177 6.62 -11.85 -9.61
CA THR A 177 6.08 -13.22 -9.74
C THR A 177 7.16 -14.27 -9.46
N ASN A 178 6.78 -15.39 -8.83
CA ASN A 178 7.63 -16.55 -8.47
C ASN A 178 8.47 -16.38 -7.20
N LEU A 179 7.79 -16.09 -6.09
CA LEU A 179 8.39 -16.10 -4.76
C LEU A 179 8.51 -17.53 -4.22
N THR A 180 9.22 -17.68 -3.10
CA THR A 180 9.28 -18.96 -2.36
C THR A 180 8.56 -18.85 -1.03
N THR A 181 7.96 -19.95 -0.60
CA THR A 181 7.33 -20.06 0.71
C THR A 181 8.35 -20.25 1.83
N THR A 182 7.92 -20.03 3.07
CA THR A 182 8.68 -20.39 4.29
C THR A 182 8.97 -21.88 4.36
N GLU A 183 10.06 -22.26 5.03
CA GLU A 183 10.49 -23.66 5.18
C GLU A 183 9.45 -24.53 5.90
N SER A 184 8.68 -23.94 6.83
CA SER A 184 7.57 -24.61 7.52
C SER A 184 6.45 -25.11 6.59
N ASN A 185 6.36 -24.57 5.37
CA ASN A 185 5.35 -24.96 4.40
C ASN A 185 5.84 -25.99 3.37
N ALA A 186 7.12 -26.38 3.39
CA ALA A 186 7.70 -27.30 2.40
C ALA A 186 7.00 -28.67 2.31
N GLN A 187 6.30 -29.06 3.39
CA GLN A 187 5.58 -30.33 3.51
C GLN A 187 4.06 -30.14 3.49
N ARG A 188 3.56 -28.91 3.36
CA ARG A 188 2.14 -28.63 3.23
C ARG A 188 1.83 -28.51 1.75
N THR A 189 0.69 -29.05 1.32
CA THR A 189 0.21 -28.79 -0.04
C THR A 189 -0.27 -27.35 -0.13
N ALA A 190 -0.07 -26.68 -1.27
CA ALA A 190 -0.62 -25.34 -1.48
C ALA A 190 -2.15 -25.31 -1.27
N LYS A 191 -2.85 -26.40 -1.63
CA LYS A 191 -4.29 -26.56 -1.42
C LYS A 191 -4.70 -26.52 0.05
N SER A 192 -3.95 -27.14 0.95
CA SER A 192 -4.28 -27.15 2.38
C SER A 192 -4.01 -25.83 3.08
N VAL A 193 -3.19 -24.96 2.47
CA VAL A 193 -2.88 -23.62 3.00
C VAL A 193 -3.82 -22.55 2.43
N ALA A 194 -4.27 -22.70 1.19
CA ALA A 194 -4.99 -21.67 0.44
C ALA A 194 -6.20 -21.07 1.19
N SER A 195 -7.00 -21.89 1.88
CA SER A 195 -8.20 -21.42 2.61
C SER A 195 -7.88 -20.53 3.81
N SER A 196 -6.67 -20.60 4.36
CA SER A 196 -6.24 -19.76 5.49
C SER A 196 -5.74 -18.37 5.07
N VAL A 197 -5.44 -18.18 3.78
CA VAL A 197 -4.91 -16.91 3.25
C VAL A 197 -6.06 -16.02 2.82
N THR A 198 -6.50 -15.16 3.75
CA THR A 198 -7.71 -14.32 3.59
C THR A 198 -7.46 -12.84 3.80
N ASN A 199 -6.26 -12.47 4.28
CA ASN A 199 -5.89 -11.10 4.60
C ASN A 199 -4.39 -10.87 4.43
N LEU A 200 -3.97 -9.61 4.55
CA LEU A 200 -2.59 -9.17 4.30
C LEU A 200 -1.58 -9.89 5.22
N ALA A 201 -1.91 -10.06 6.49
CA ALA A 201 -1.04 -10.72 7.46
C ALA A 201 -0.83 -12.20 7.10
N THR A 202 -1.91 -12.93 6.85
CA THR A 202 -1.85 -14.36 6.46
C THR A 202 -1.16 -14.57 5.10
N ALA A 203 -1.32 -13.64 4.16
CA ALA A 203 -0.63 -13.67 2.86
C ALA A 203 0.87 -13.43 3.00
N ASN A 204 1.27 -12.37 3.71
CA ASN A 204 2.68 -12.07 3.95
C ASN A 204 3.36 -13.15 4.80
N ALA A 205 2.66 -13.83 5.70
CA ALA A 205 3.19 -14.97 6.44
C ALA A 205 3.57 -16.17 5.55
N GLN A 206 3.08 -16.22 4.30
CA GLN A 206 3.49 -17.26 3.35
C GLN A 206 4.77 -16.91 2.59
N ILE A 207 5.18 -15.64 2.56
CA ILE A 207 6.31 -15.16 1.75
C ILE A 207 7.59 -15.26 2.60
N LYS A 208 8.60 -15.98 2.10
CA LYS A 208 9.87 -16.17 2.85
C LYS A 208 10.66 -14.87 3.02
N ASP A 209 10.76 -14.07 1.96
CA ASP A 209 11.51 -12.81 1.97
C ASP A 209 10.62 -11.63 2.38
N LYS A 210 10.96 -11.02 3.52
CA LYS A 210 10.24 -9.86 4.06
C LYS A 210 10.28 -8.64 3.16
N ASN A 211 11.32 -8.50 2.33
CA ASN A 211 11.42 -7.40 1.37
C ASN A 211 10.48 -7.58 0.16
N GLN A 212 9.93 -8.78 -0.01
CA GLN A 212 8.95 -9.13 -1.05
C GLN A 212 7.53 -9.22 -0.46
N HIS A 213 7.28 -8.64 0.71
CA HIS A 213 5.93 -8.56 1.25
C HIS A 213 5.03 -7.64 0.42
N ILE A 214 3.75 -7.98 0.39
CA ILE A 214 2.70 -7.11 -0.15
C ILE A 214 2.67 -5.83 0.71
N PRO A 215 2.75 -4.63 0.11
CA PRO A 215 2.72 -3.38 0.85
C PRO A 215 1.34 -3.12 1.45
N ASP A 216 1.26 -2.30 2.49
CA ASP A 216 -0.01 -1.84 3.07
C ASP A 216 -0.89 -1.16 2.03
N ALA A 217 -2.21 -1.24 2.19
CA ALA A 217 -3.15 -0.59 1.27
C ALA A 217 -2.97 0.94 1.28
N LEU A 218 -3.25 1.58 0.14
CA LEU A 218 -3.30 3.05 0.05
C LEU A 218 -4.30 3.61 1.08
N SER A 219 -4.01 4.81 1.60
CA SER A 219 -4.92 5.48 2.54
C SER A 219 -6.33 5.62 1.97
N GLY A 220 -7.33 5.13 2.72
CA GLY A 220 -8.73 5.10 2.30
C GLY A 220 -9.11 3.93 1.37
N PHE A 221 -8.21 2.98 1.14
CA PHE A 221 -8.46 1.74 0.41
C PHE A 221 -8.31 0.52 1.33
N GLN A 222 -8.81 -0.62 0.86
CA GLN A 222 -8.69 -1.92 1.52
C GLN A 222 -8.28 -2.98 0.52
N TYR A 223 -7.64 -4.05 0.99
CA TYR A 223 -7.45 -5.25 0.18
C TYR A 223 -8.59 -6.23 0.37
N GLU A 224 -8.86 -6.96 -0.71
CA GLU A 224 -9.58 -8.22 -0.67
C GLU A 224 -8.65 -9.32 -1.18
N ILE A 225 -8.33 -10.25 -0.28
CA ILE A 225 -7.31 -11.27 -0.51
C ILE A 225 -7.95 -12.65 -0.50
N SER A 226 -7.55 -13.46 -1.46
CA SER A 226 -7.86 -14.88 -1.51
C SER A 226 -6.64 -15.63 -2.01
N ALA A 227 -6.62 -16.95 -1.86
CA ALA A 227 -5.59 -17.76 -2.48
C ALA A 227 -6.16 -19.06 -3.08
N SER A 228 -5.45 -19.59 -4.05
CA SER A 228 -5.73 -20.88 -4.67
C SER A 228 -4.44 -21.67 -4.79
N GLY A 229 -4.44 -22.92 -4.33
CA GLY A 229 -3.32 -23.83 -4.49
C GLY A 229 -3.46 -24.65 -5.78
N GLY A 230 -2.47 -24.55 -6.67
CA GLY A 230 -2.35 -25.42 -7.83
C GLY A 230 -2.07 -26.86 -7.39
N THR A 231 -2.76 -27.83 -7.98
CA THR A 231 -2.74 -29.22 -7.51
C THR A 231 -1.53 -30.02 -7.97
N GLN A 232 -0.67 -29.52 -8.86
CA GLN A 232 0.38 -30.37 -9.43
C GLN A 232 1.80 -29.99 -8.96
N ASP A 233 2.14 -28.70 -8.91
CA ASP A 233 3.55 -28.29 -8.82
C ASP A 233 3.98 -27.74 -7.44
N GLY A 234 3.09 -27.77 -6.44
CA GLY A 234 3.41 -27.19 -5.14
C GLY A 234 3.44 -25.66 -5.16
N THR A 235 2.48 -25.07 -5.88
CA THR A 235 2.39 -23.62 -6.10
C THR A 235 1.11 -23.05 -5.48
N LEU A 236 1.25 -21.98 -4.71
CA LEU A 236 0.15 -21.17 -4.18
C LEU A 236 0.05 -19.87 -4.98
N ILE A 237 -1.16 -19.51 -5.43
CA ILE A 237 -1.44 -18.21 -6.06
C ILE A 237 -2.27 -17.38 -5.09
N ILE A 238 -1.70 -16.29 -4.59
CA ILE A 238 -2.41 -15.30 -3.78
C ILE A 238 -2.95 -14.23 -4.72
N LYS A 239 -4.25 -13.98 -4.65
CA LYS A 239 -4.96 -12.98 -5.45
C LYS A 239 -5.30 -11.79 -4.57
N VAL A 240 -4.80 -10.62 -4.96
CA VAL A 240 -4.99 -9.38 -4.20
C VAL A 240 -5.76 -8.37 -5.04
N ALA A 241 -6.96 -8.02 -4.62
CA ALA A 241 -7.73 -6.92 -5.21
C ALA A 241 -7.66 -5.69 -4.29
N LEU A 242 -7.54 -4.49 -4.88
CA LEU A 242 -7.63 -3.22 -4.15
C LEU A 242 -9.04 -2.64 -4.32
N LYS A 243 -9.66 -2.24 -3.22
CA LYS A 243 -11.02 -1.68 -3.21
C LYS A 243 -11.16 -0.40 -2.39
N LYS A 244 -12.18 0.38 -2.72
CA LYS A 244 -12.65 1.54 -1.94
C LYS A 244 -14.17 1.50 -1.88
N GLY A 245 -14.73 1.22 -0.70
CA GLY A 245 -16.15 0.87 -0.59
C GLY A 245 -16.45 -0.43 -1.34
N ASN A 246 -17.38 -0.39 -2.28
CA ASN A 246 -17.77 -1.55 -3.12
C ASN A 246 -17.06 -1.59 -4.47
N ASP A 247 -16.22 -0.60 -4.76
CA ASP A 247 -15.56 -0.46 -6.05
C ASP A 247 -14.15 -1.05 -6.01
N PHE A 248 -13.80 -1.81 -7.04
CA PHE A 248 -12.49 -2.40 -7.26
C PHE A 248 -11.72 -1.65 -8.34
N TYR A 249 -10.40 -1.75 -8.27
CA TYR A 249 -9.50 -1.06 -9.17
C TYR A 249 -8.63 -2.03 -9.93
N ASN A 250 -8.51 -1.79 -11.23
CA ASN A 250 -7.70 -2.62 -12.12
C ASN A 250 -6.20 -2.39 -11.86
N PRO A 251 -5.40 -3.45 -11.63
CA PRO A 251 -3.96 -3.32 -11.36
C PRO A 251 -3.12 -2.73 -12.50
N GLU A 252 -3.57 -2.85 -13.75
CA GLU A 252 -2.85 -2.41 -14.94
C GLU A 252 -3.24 -0.98 -15.34
N THR A 253 -4.54 -0.68 -15.29
CA THR A 253 -5.07 0.61 -15.76
C THR A 253 -5.35 1.60 -14.63
N GLY A 254 -5.38 1.16 -13.37
CA GLY A 254 -5.75 1.96 -12.20
C GLY A 254 -7.20 2.47 -12.19
N LEU A 255 -7.99 2.10 -13.19
CA LEU A 255 -9.37 2.54 -13.35
C LEU A 255 -10.29 1.80 -12.37
N ASN A 256 -11.33 2.52 -11.92
CA ASN A 256 -12.45 1.92 -11.20
C ASN A 256 -13.22 0.99 -12.14
N THR A 257 -13.48 -0.22 -11.67
CA THR A 257 -14.16 -1.30 -12.41
C THR A 257 -15.49 -1.71 -11.78
N GLY A 258 -15.98 -0.91 -10.84
CA GLY A 258 -17.19 -1.17 -10.06
C GLY A 258 -17.03 -2.44 -9.20
N PRO A 259 -18.04 -3.32 -9.14
CA PRO A 259 -17.99 -4.52 -8.30
C PRO A 259 -17.12 -5.65 -8.88
N THR A 260 -16.59 -5.49 -10.10
CA THR A 260 -15.80 -6.52 -10.76
C THR A 260 -14.40 -6.58 -10.16
N LYS A 261 -14.04 -7.72 -9.58
CA LYS A 261 -12.72 -7.92 -8.99
C LYS A 261 -11.66 -8.07 -10.07
N HIS A 262 -10.67 -7.19 -10.03
CA HIS A 262 -9.41 -7.37 -10.73
C HIS A 262 -8.31 -7.61 -9.69
N THR A 263 -7.57 -8.71 -9.85
CA THR A 263 -6.56 -9.12 -8.88
C THR A 263 -5.17 -8.99 -9.48
N LYS A 264 -4.22 -8.60 -8.63
CA LYS A 264 -2.81 -8.89 -8.86
C LYS A 264 -2.52 -10.25 -8.26
N ASP A 265 -1.99 -11.16 -9.08
CA ASP A 265 -1.67 -12.52 -8.67
C ASP A 265 -0.19 -12.60 -8.24
N ILE A 266 0.05 -13.24 -7.09
CA ILE A 266 1.38 -13.48 -6.52
C ILE A 266 1.54 -14.99 -6.41
N THR A 267 2.51 -15.51 -7.16
CA THR A 267 2.79 -16.95 -7.24
C THR A 267 3.91 -17.30 -6.27
N LEU A 268 3.66 -18.25 -5.37
CA LEU A 268 4.64 -18.81 -4.44
C LEU A 268 4.88 -20.29 -4.75
N SER A 269 6.14 -20.68 -4.89
CA SER A 269 6.58 -22.07 -5.00
C SER A 269 7.17 -22.58 -3.68
N GLY A 270 7.49 -23.86 -3.64
CA GLY A 270 8.15 -24.52 -2.50
C GLY A 270 7.19 -25.22 -1.55
N TYR A 271 5.90 -25.35 -1.89
CA TYR A 271 4.98 -26.26 -1.20
C TYR A 271 5.20 -27.69 -1.67
N GLN A 272 4.69 -28.67 -0.91
CA GLN A 272 4.74 -30.07 -1.33
C GLN A 272 3.85 -30.26 -2.57
N ALA A 273 4.44 -30.84 -3.63
CA ALA A 273 3.69 -31.27 -4.81
C ALA A 273 2.71 -32.39 -4.43
N GLN A 274 1.49 -32.37 -4.99
CA GLN A 274 0.46 -33.38 -4.67
C GLN A 274 0.91 -34.80 -5.03
N LYS A 275 1.66 -34.95 -6.13
CA LYS A 275 2.20 -36.25 -6.53
C LYS A 275 3.14 -36.82 -5.46
N GLN A 276 3.94 -35.96 -4.82
CA GLN A 276 4.80 -36.36 -3.72
C GLN A 276 3.98 -36.68 -2.46
N ALA A 277 2.95 -35.88 -2.16
CA ALA A 277 2.07 -36.15 -1.02
C ALA A 277 1.35 -37.51 -1.16
N GLU A 278 0.91 -37.87 -2.36
CA GLU A 278 0.28 -39.16 -2.62
C GLU A 278 1.29 -40.32 -2.54
N ALA A 279 2.50 -40.14 -3.07
CA ALA A 279 3.57 -41.13 -2.94
C ALA A 279 3.94 -41.37 -1.47
N ASP A 280 4.01 -40.31 -0.66
CA ASP A 280 4.27 -40.41 0.78
C ASP A 280 3.14 -41.15 1.50
N LYS A 281 1.88 -40.87 1.16
CA LYS A 281 0.71 -41.58 1.69
C LYS A 281 0.80 -43.09 1.43
N VAL A 282 1.06 -43.48 0.18
CA VAL A 282 1.19 -44.90 -0.20
C VAL A 282 2.36 -45.57 0.53
N ALA A 283 3.50 -44.88 0.64
CA ALA A 283 4.66 -45.40 1.37
C ALA A 283 4.34 -45.64 2.86
N ALA A 284 3.60 -44.72 3.50
CA ALA A 284 3.19 -44.86 4.89
C ALA A 284 2.23 -46.04 5.10
N ILE A 285 1.21 -46.18 4.25
CA ILE A 285 0.28 -47.32 4.28
C ILE A 285 1.06 -48.64 4.18
N ASN A 286 1.92 -48.77 3.17
CA ASN A 286 2.73 -49.97 2.97
C ASN A 286 3.63 -50.29 4.16
N ALA A 287 4.24 -49.26 4.78
CA ALA A 287 5.06 -49.44 5.97
C ALA A 287 4.25 -50.01 7.14
N TYR A 288 3.05 -49.46 7.38
CA TYR A 288 2.16 -49.98 8.42
C TYR A 288 1.72 -51.40 8.11
N GLU A 289 1.31 -51.72 6.88
CA GLU A 289 0.85 -53.05 6.48
C GLU A 289 1.92 -54.13 6.68
N GLN A 290 3.20 -53.80 6.47
CA GLN A 290 4.31 -54.74 6.65
C GLN A 290 4.70 -55.00 8.11
N LEU A 291 4.21 -54.22 9.08
CA LEU A 291 4.48 -54.48 10.49
C LEU A 291 3.76 -55.75 10.96
N PRO A 292 4.50 -56.74 11.51
CA PRO A 292 3.88 -57.97 11.98
C PRO A 292 2.97 -57.69 13.19
N TYR A 293 1.84 -58.38 13.26
CA TYR A 293 0.98 -58.29 14.45
C TYR A 293 1.65 -58.93 15.67
N SER A 294 2.27 -60.10 15.48
CA SER A 294 2.96 -60.84 16.53
C SER A 294 4.18 -61.60 16.00
N THR A 295 5.16 -61.80 16.87
CA THR A 295 6.41 -62.52 16.61
C THR A 295 6.90 -63.18 17.91
N ASN A 296 7.95 -64.00 17.84
CA ASN A 296 8.51 -64.71 19.00
C ASN A 296 9.88 -64.16 19.38
N THR A 297 10.18 -64.15 20.68
CA THR A 297 11.50 -63.73 21.19
C THR A 297 12.55 -64.82 21.03
N LYS A 298 13.80 -64.43 20.86
CA LYS A 298 14.97 -65.31 21.06
C LYS A 298 15.46 -65.33 22.51
N ASN A 299 15.03 -64.38 23.34
CA ASN A 299 15.48 -64.16 24.71
C ASN A 299 14.43 -64.62 25.72
N THR A 300 14.47 -65.90 26.08
CA THR A 300 13.46 -66.53 26.97
C THR A 300 13.80 -66.41 28.46
N THR A 301 14.98 -65.89 28.80
CA THR A 301 15.47 -65.81 30.19
C THR A 301 15.27 -64.43 30.83
N SER A 302 15.10 -63.39 30.01
CA SER A 302 14.92 -62.01 30.48
C SER A 302 13.44 -61.66 30.66
N GLN A 303 13.16 -60.76 31.61
CA GLN A 303 11.84 -60.14 31.76
C GLN A 303 11.60 -59.12 30.63
N ALA A 304 10.35 -59.04 30.15
CA ALA A 304 9.99 -58.13 29.06
C ALA A 304 10.16 -56.66 29.45
N SER A 305 9.89 -56.32 30.71
CA SER A 305 10.05 -54.96 31.25
C SER A 305 11.50 -54.49 31.23
N THR A 306 12.45 -55.36 31.59
CA THR A 306 13.90 -55.06 31.53
C THR A 306 14.34 -54.77 30.10
N VAL A 307 13.94 -55.63 29.17
CA VAL A 307 14.27 -55.46 27.74
C VAL A 307 13.63 -54.18 27.18
N SER A 308 12.39 -53.89 27.54
CA SER A 308 11.71 -52.65 27.16
C SER A 308 12.48 -51.39 27.63
N GLN A 309 12.94 -51.37 28.88
CA GLN A 309 13.72 -50.26 29.41
C GLN A 309 15.04 -50.06 28.65
N GLU A 310 15.73 -51.14 28.29
CA GLU A 310 16.98 -51.06 27.52
C GLU A 310 16.77 -50.54 26.10
N ILE A 311 15.71 -50.98 25.42
CA ILE A 311 15.34 -50.48 24.10
C ILE A 311 14.97 -49.00 24.19
N ASN A 312 14.19 -48.60 25.18
CA ASN A 312 13.74 -47.21 25.34
C ASN A 312 14.85 -46.22 25.70
N LYS A 313 16.01 -46.69 26.18
CA LYS A 313 17.22 -45.85 26.36
C LYS A 313 17.88 -45.45 25.04
N GLU A 314 17.62 -46.15 23.94
CA GLU A 314 18.15 -45.81 22.63
C GLU A 314 17.38 -44.64 22.01
N THR A 315 18.10 -43.61 21.60
CA THR A 315 17.51 -42.40 21.00
C THR A 315 17.61 -42.39 19.47
N ASP A 316 18.56 -43.14 18.90
CA ASP A 316 18.68 -43.26 17.45
C ASP A 316 17.60 -44.21 16.90
N PRO A 317 16.71 -43.77 15.99
CA PRO A 317 15.62 -44.59 15.48
C PRO A 317 16.07 -45.91 14.83
N ASN A 318 17.19 -45.89 14.10
CA ASN A 318 17.70 -47.07 13.40
C ASN A 318 18.31 -48.08 14.37
N LYS A 319 19.08 -47.61 15.36
CA LYS A 319 19.60 -48.47 16.43
C LYS A 319 18.47 -49.02 17.30
N LYS A 320 17.42 -48.24 17.56
CA LYS A 320 16.26 -48.69 18.33
C LYS A 320 15.52 -49.81 17.61
N LEU A 321 15.28 -49.65 16.30
CA LEU A 321 14.75 -50.71 15.44
C LEU A 321 15.65 -51.96 15.45
N GLN A 322 16.96 -51.78 15.34
CA GLN A 322 17.92 -52.89 15.42
C GLN A 322 17.80 -53.64 16.76
N LYS A 323 17.78 -52.93 17.89
CA LYS A 323 17.62 -53.55 19.22
C LYS A 323 16.31 -54.32 19.36
N VAL A 324 15.20 -53.82 18.80
CA VAL A 324 13.93 -54.56 18.75
C VAL A 324 14.08 -55.84 17.93
N ASN A 325 14.62 -55.75 16.72
CA ASN A 325 14.82 -56.90 15.84
C ASN A 325 15.81 -57.92 16.41
N GLU A 326 16.80 -57.47 17.18
CA GLU A 326 17.69 -58.35 17.92
C GLU A 326 16.97 -59.16 18.99
N GLN A 327 15.79 -58.75 19.46
CA GLN A 327 15.00 -59.59 20.37
C GLN A 327 14.19 -60.68 19.66
N ILE A 328 14.03 -60.61 18.34
CA ILE A 328 13.17 -61.51 17.57
C ILE A 328 13.92 -62.80 17.20
N ALA A 329 13.23 -63.94 17.28
CA ALA A 329 13.76 -65.24 16.91
C ALA A 329 14.11 -65.33 15.41
N PRO A 330 15.18 -66.04 15.00
CA PRO A 330 15.66 -66.06 13.61
C PRO A 330 14.62 -66.45 12.54
N ASN A 331 13.61 -67.25 12.90
CA ASN A 331 12.57 -67.72 11.98
C ASN A 331 11.24 -66.97 12.14
N SER A 332 11.21 -65.85 12.88
CA SER A 332 10.01 -65.06 13.11
C SER A 332 10.06 -63.75 12.31
N PRO A 333 8.92 -63.19 11.90
CA PRO A 333 8.90 -61.96 11.11
C PRO A 333 9.49 -60.80 11.92
N MET A 334 10.50 -60.15 11.36
CA MET A 334 11.14 -58.95 11.90
C MET A 334 10.34 -57.70 11.53
N LEU A 335 10.57 -56.60 12.25
CA LEU A 335 10.09 -55.30 11.81
C LEU A 335 10.91 -54.89 10.56
N PRO A 336 10.25 -54.52 9.44
CA PRO A 336 10.93 -54.07 8.23
C PRO A 336 11.67 -52.75 8.48
N LYS A 337 12.58 -52.39 7.58
CA LYS A 337 13.14 -51.02 7.57
C LYS A 337 12.07 -50.02 7.13
N PRO A 338 12.09 -48.77 7.63
CA PRO A 338 11.20 -47.73 7.13
C PRO A 338 11.43 -47.49 5.62
N PRO A 339 10.40 -47.05 4.87
CA PRO A 339 10.56 -46.63 3.49
C PRO A 339 11.57 -45.48 3.34
N VAL A 340 12.14 -45.31 2.14
CA VAL A 340 13.08 -44.22 1.86
C VAL A 340 12.43 -42.85 2.15
N GLY A 341 13.12 -42.01 2.93
CA GLY A 341 12.62 -40.70 3.36
C GLY A 341 11.68 -40.74 4.57
N PHE A 342 11.57 -41.89 5.24
CA PHE A 342 10.84 -42.07 6.48
C PHE A 342 11.75 -42.64 7.59
N GLU A 343 11.30 -42.44 8.82
CA GLU A 343 11.86 -43.03 10.03
C GLU A 343 10.73 -43.60 10.89
N TYR A 344 11.06 -44.51 11.80
CA TYR A 344 10.11 -45.01 12.79
C TYR A 344 10.33 -44.34 14.15
N LEU A 345 9.24 -43.84 14.74
CA LEU A 345 9.20 -43.62 16.17
C LEU A 345 8.77 -44.93 16.84
N ILE A 346 9.66 -45.52 17.64
CA ILE A 346 9.43 -46.78 18.31
C ILE A 346 9.35 -46.55 19.82
N GLU A 347 8.29 -47.05 20.44
CA GLU A 347 8.14 -47.15 21.88
C GLU A 347 7.90 -48.60 22.27
N THR A 348 8.32 -49.00 23.46
CA THR A 348 8.09 -50.36 23.95
C THR A 348 7.51 -50.37 25.35
N SER A 349 6.75 -51.42 25.67
CA SER A 349 6.22 -51.69 27.01
C SER A 349 6.26 -53.19 27.30
N GLY A 350 6.84 -53.59 28.42
CA GLY A 350 6.92 -55.00 28.83
C GLY A 350 5.78 -55.39 29.78
N GLU A 351 5.20 -56.57 29.55
CA GLU A 351 4.21 -57.22 30.40
C GLU A 351 4.74 -58.58 30.88
N ASP A 352 5.45 -58.55 32.02
CA ASP A 352 6.17 -59.70 32.53
C ASP A 352 5.24 -60.89 32.82
N LYS A 353 4.09 -60.65 33.47
CA LYS A 353 3.12 -61.71 33.81
C LYS A 353 2.74 -62.61 32.63
N ASN A 354 2.69 -62.05 31.42
CA ASN A 354 2.34 -62.75 30.19
C ASN A 354 3.55 -63.12 29.33
N GLY A 355 4.76 -62.68 29.69
CA GLY A 355 5.98 -62.88 28.91
C GLY A 355 5.92 -62.16 27.57
N LYS A 356 5.35 -60.94 27.54
CA LYS A 356 5.11 -60.17 26.32
C LYS A 356 5.83 -58.83 26.33
N LEU A 357 6.44 -58.48 25.21
CA LEU A 357 6.91 -57.13 24.92
C LEU A 357 6.02 -56.52 23.83
N PHE A 358 5.36 -55.41 24.14
CA PHE A 358 4.63 -54.60 23.17
C PHE A 358 5.59 -53.61 22.52
N VAL A 359 5.56 -53.56 21.19
CA VAL A 359 6.30 -52.58 20.39
C VAL A 359 5.28 -51.71 19.66
N PHE A 360 5.33 -50.41 19.90
CA PHE A 360 4.49 -49.39 19.29
C PHE A 360 5.32 -48.67 18.24
N VAL A 361 4.89 -48.74 16.97
CA VAL A 361 5.61 -48.15 15.84
C VAL A 361 4.76 -47.08 15.19
N SER A 362 5.31 -45.88 15.03
CA SER A 362 4.72 -44.80 14.24
C SER A 362 5.61 -44.42 13.07
N VAL A 363 5.02 -44.17 11.90
CA VAL A 363 5.71 -43.80 10.67
C VAL A 363 5.81 -42.28 10.58
N LYS A 364 7.04 -41.76 10.43
CA LYS A 364 7.31 -40.32 10.40
C LYS A 364 8.19 -39.96 9.19
N LYS A 365 7.94 -38.82 8.55
CA LYS A 365 8.81 -38.29 7.50
C LYS A 365 10.13 -37.79 8.09
N THR A 366 11.25 -38.24 7.53
CA THR A 366 12.59 -37.83 7.99
C THR A 366 12.78 -36.32 7.85
N GLY A 367 13.33 -35.69 8.91
CA GLY A 367 13.62 -34.24 8.91
C GLY A 367 12.40 -33.34 9.04
N VAL A 368 11.21 -33.89 9.30
CA VAL A 368 9.97 -33.14 9.47
C VAL A 368 9.51 -33.22 10.92
N GLU A 369 9.47 -32.08 11.59
CA GLU A 369 8.85 -31.97 12.92
C GLU A 369 7.36 -32.32 12.81
N ASN A 370 6.88 -33.21 13.68
CA ASN A 370 5.49 -33.69 13.68
C ASN A 370 4.99 -34.24 12.32
N GLY A 371 5.89 -34.75 11.47
CA GLY A 371 5.56 -35.31 10.16
C GLY A 371 5.03 -36.76 10.21
N PHE A 372 4.08 -37.05 11.10
CA PHE A 372 3.55 -38.40 11.28
C PHE A 372 2.47 -38.74 10.26
N PHE A 373 2.23 -40.04 10.10
CA PHE A 373 1.16 -40.59 9.27
C PHE A 373 0.33 -41.56 10.09
N ASP A 374 -0.97 -41.63 9.82
CA ASP A 374 -1.82 -42.71 10.32
C ASP A 374 -1.78 -43.95 9.41
N ASN A 375 -2.52 -45.00 9.78
CA ASN A 375 -2.61 -46.24 9.00
C ASN A 375 -3.37 -46.08 7.67
N GLU A 376 -4.07 -44.97 7.45
CA GLU A 376 -4.66 -44.60 6.16
C GLU A 376 -3.71 -43.72 5.32
N GLY A 377 -2.49 -43.48 5.83
CA GLY A 377 -1.45 -42.65 5.22
C GLY A 377 -1.81 -41.16 5.20
N LEU A 378 -2.77 -40.72 6.01
CA LEU A 378 -3.06 -39.31 6.19
C LEU A 378 -2.05 -38.71 7.17
N LYS A 379 -1.66 -37.45 6.91
CA LYS A 379 -0.74 -36.74 7.80
C LYS A 379 -1.40 -36.45 9.14
N SER A 380 -0.64 -36.62 10.21
CA SER A 380 -1.03 -36.33 11.58
C SER A 380 0.08 -35.52 12.27
N GLU A 381 -0.32 -34.56 13.10
CA GLU A 381 0.62 -33.82 13.97
C GLU A 381 1.04 -34.64 15.19
N THR A 382 0.32 -35.72 15.49
CA THR A 382 0.61 -36.62 16.61
C THR A 382 0.92 -38.04 16.14
N PRO A 383 1.78 -38.79 16.85
CA PRO A 383 2.10 -40.16 16.47
C PRO A 383 0.85 -41.07 16.46
N PHE A 384 0.64 -41.79 15.36
CA PHE A 384 -0.25 -42.94 15.32
C PHE A 384 0.58 -44.22 15.50
N PHE A 385 0.30 -44.99 16.56
CA PHE A 385 1.06 -46.19 16.88
C PHE A 385 0.35 -47.46 16.44
N LYS A 386 1.00 -48.26 15.57
CA LYS A 386 0.63 -49.65 15.33
C LYS A 386 1.38 -50.55 16.29
N ARG A 387 0.69 -51.50 16.91
CA ARG A 387 1.23 -52.42 17.91
C ARG A 387 1.71 -53.74 17.27
N THR A 388 2.89 -54.18 17.68
CA THR A 388 3.44 -55.52 17.44
C THR A 388 3.73 -56.20 18.79
N GLU A 389 3.39 -57.49 18.92
CA GLU A 389 3.66 -58.28 20.13
C GLU A 389 4.86 -59.22 19.94
N ILE A 390 5.87 -59.14 20.81
CA ILE A 390 6.96 -60.13 20.88
C ILE A 390 6.70 -61.04 22.09
N ASN A 391 6.45 -62.33 21.83
CA ASN A 391 6.04 -63.31 22.84
C ASN A 391 7.20 -64.21 23.28
N GLY A 392 7.11 -64.75 24.50
CA GLY A 392 8.01 -65.82 24.99
C GLY A 392 9.08 -65.38 25.98
N TYR A 393 8.97 -64.17 26.54
CA TYR A 393 9.84 -63.70 27.62
C TYR A 393 9.55 -64.42 28.94
N LYS A 394 10.47 -64.31 29.89
CA LYS A 394 10.30 -64.85 31.24
C LYS A 394 9.09 -64.21 31.93
N LYS A 395 8.25 -65.06 32.52
CA LYS A 395 7.08 -64.65 33.30
C LYS A 395 7.40 -64.27 34.75
#